data_AF-A0A0G1UGK6-F1
#
_entry.id   AF-A0A0G1UGK6-F1
#
_cell.length_a   1.000
_cell.length_b   1.000
_cell.length_c   1.000
_cell.angle_alpha   90.00
_cell.angle_beta   90.00
_cell.angle_gamma   90.00
#
_symmetry.space_group_name_H-M   'P 1'
#
loop_
_entity.id
_entity.type
_entity.pdbx_description
1 polymer ?
#
loop_
_entity_poly.entity_id
_entity_poly.type
_entity_poly.pdbx_seq_one_letter_code
_entity_poly.pdbx_strand_id
1 'polypeptide(L)'
;PLTSPCRIGTYEQTRITATEAEMIKYAGNVYFAQKVNWANALARMAEKIGANYEHVRKGMASDQRIGDSHLDVNHGGYRGFGGYCFPKDTAAFMAFAKQNGLNDVHELLTAAWKFNENLLAEQGLTVEDVSHHISDLELIAKKPRPK
;
A
#
# COMPACT_ATOMS: atom_id res chain seq x y z
N PRO A 1 -21.62 7.37 19.85
CA PRO A 1 -21.57 8.70 19.19
C PRO A 1 -20.49 8.70 18.09
N LEU A 2 -20.86 8.18 16.91
CA LEU A 2 -20.04 8.18 15.71
C LEU A 2 -20.00 9.62 15.17
N THR A 3 -18.98 10.37 15.54
CA THR A 3 -18.71 11.70 14.98
C THR A 3 -18.36 11.51 13.51
N SER A 4 -19.30 11.84 12.63
CA SER A 4 -19.01 12.07 11.22
C SER A 4 -17.84 13.06 11.12
N PRO A 5 -16.80 12.78 10.31
CA PRO A 5 -15.57 13.58 10.21
C PRO A 5 -15.78 14.98 9.60
N CYS A 6 -17.01 15.48 9.48
CA CYS A 6 -17.31 16.78 8.89
C CYS A 6 -17.97 17.75 9.89
N ARG A 7 -17.50 17.82 11.15
CA ARG A 7 -17.91 18.89 12.07
C ARG A 7 -16.84 19.98 12.14
N ILE A 8 -17.25 21.21 11.84
CA ILE A 8 -16.44 22.41 12.08
C ILE A 8 -16.05 22.44 13.57
N GLY A 9 -14.75 22.51 13.87
CA GLY A 9 -14.22 22.59 15.24
C GLY A 9 -13.64 21.30 15.83
N THR A 10 -13.59 20.18 15.08
CA THR A 10 -12.93 18.93 15.55
C THR A 10 -11.50 18.76 15.02
N TYR A 11 -11.00 19.71 14.22
CA TYR A 11 -9.70 19.64 13.58
C TYR A 11 -8.82 20.80 14.02
N GLU A 12 -7.59 20.48 14.36
CA GLU A 12 -6.53 21.47 14.45
C GLU A 12 -6.04 21.76 13.03
N GLN A 13 -6.08 23.03 12.62
CA GLN A 13 -5.65 23.44 11.28
C GLN A 13 -4.18 23.82 11.31
N THR A 14 -3.39 23.18 10.45
CA THR A 14 -1.98 23.54 10.24
C THR A 14 -1.83 24.27 8.91
N ARG A 15 -1.23 25.47 8.93
CA ARG A 15 -0.84 26.18 7.71
C ARG A 15 0.45 25.58 7.17
N ILE A 16 0.43 25.22 5.90
CA ILE A 16 1.55 24.61 5.19
C ILE A 16 1.75 25.30 3.84
N THR A 17 2.95 25.19 3.29
CA THR A 17 3.32 25.61 1.94
C THR A 17 2.78 24.63 0.89
N ALA A 18 2.78 25.05 -0.37
CA ALA A 18 2.39 24.19 -1.49
C ALA A 18 3.29 22.95 -1.59
N THR A 19 4.60 23.11 -1.42
CA THR A 19 5.58 22.02 -1.46
C THR A 19 5.35 21.01 -0.34
N GLU A 20 5.03 21.47 0.87
CA GLU A 20 4.69 20.58 2.00
C GLU A 20 3.39 19.80 1.72
N ALA A 21 2.38 20.45 1.13
CA ALA A 21 1.13 19.79 0.77
C ALA A 21 1.33 18.68 -0.28
N GLU A 22 2.14 18.93 -1.30
CA GLU A 22 2.54 17.92 -2.30
C GLU A 22 3.28 16.76 -1.63
N MET A 23 4.26 17.05 -0.78
CA MET A 23 5.03 16.05 -0.04
C MET A 23 4.12 15.17 0.83
N ILE A 24 3.18 15.76 1.57
CA ILE A 24 2.22 15.03 2.42
C ILE A 24 1.39 14.05 1.57
N LYS A 25 0.97 14.46 0.37
CA LYS A 25 0.19 13.61 -0.53
C LYS A 25 0.97 12.37 -0.97
N TYR A 26 2.21 12.54 -1.42
CA TYR A 26 3.07 11.42 -1.80
C TYR A 26 3.43 10.55 -0.60
N ALA A 27 3.84 11.16 0.52
CA ALA A 27 4.24 10.46 1.73
C ALA A 27 3.14 9.52 2.26
N GLY A 28 1.88 10.00 2.30
CA GLY A 28 0.75 9.17 2.74
C GLY A 28 0.52 7.96 1.83
N ASN A 29 0.51 8.16 0.51
CA ASN A 29 0.27 7.08 -0.45
C ASN A 29 1.41 6.05 -0.50
N VAL A 30 2.66 6.51 -0.47
CA VAL A 30 3.83 5.63 -0.41
C VAL A 30 3.84 4.83 0.90
N TYR A 31 3.51 5.46 2.03
CA TYR A 31 3.42 4.76 3.31
C TYR A 31 2.34 3.68 3.29
N PHE A 32 1.16 3.95 2.74
CA PHE A 32 0.11 2.95 2.62
C PHE A 32 0.50 1.79 1.68
N ALA A 33 1.19 2.06 0.57
CA ALA A 33 1.77 1.01 -0.26
C ALA A 33 2.73 0.12 0.55
N GLN A 34 3.55 0.70 1.42
CA GLN A 34 4.43 -0.06 2.32
C GLN A 34 3.66 -0.89 3.35
N LYS A 35 2.57 -0.38 3.93
CA LYS A 35 1.74 -1.17 4.83
C LYS A 35 1.19 -2.42 4.15
N VAL A 36 0.73 -2.31 2.90
CA VAL A 36 0.24 -3.46 2.11
C VAL A 36 1.34 -4.48 1.84
N ASN A 37 2.54 -4.02 1.48
CA ASN A 37 3.70 -4.90 1.30
C ASN A 37 4.07 -5.62 2.60
N TRP A 38 4.11 -4.88 3.72
CA TRP A 38 4.44 -5.43 5.03
C TRP A 38 3.41 -6.49 5.49
N ALA A 39 2.13 -6.20 5.33
CA ALA A 39 1.03 -7.13 5.57
C ALA A 39 1.23 -8.45 4.78
N ASN A 40 1.59 -8.33 3.49
CA ASN A 40 1.83 -9.50 2.65
C ASN A 40 3.09 -10.28 3.06
N ALA A 41 4.16 -9.60 3.44
CA ALA A 41 5.36 -10.24 3.97
C ALA A 41 5.05 -11.03 5.26
N LEU A 42 4.29 -10.43 6.18
CA LEU A 42 3.84 -11.09 7.40
C LEU A 42 2.95 -12.30 7.12
N ALA A 43 2.05 -12.22 6.14
CA ALA A 43 1.24 -13.37 5.75
C ALA A 43 2.09 -14.53 5.22
N ARG A 44 3.14 -14.26 4.42
CA ARG A 44 4.10 -15.31 3.98
C ARG A 44 4.82 -15.94 5.18
N MET A 45 5.24 -15.11 6.15
CA MET A 45 5.88 -15.61 7.36
C MET A 45 4.93 -16.43 8.23
N ALA A 46 3.69 -15.97 8.39
CA ALA A 46 2.65 -16.67 9.15
C ALA A 46 2.38 -18.05 8.54
N GLU A 47 2.24 -18.13 7.23
CA GLU A 47 2.11 -19.41 6.50
C GLU A 47 3.31 -20.33 6.76
N LYS A 48 4.53 -19.79 6.66
CA LYS A 48 5.76 -20.57 6.84
C LYS A 48 5.89 -21.19 8.24
N ILE A 49 5.40 -20.51 9.28
CA ILE A 49 5.50 -20.95 10.67
C ILE A 49 4.21 -21.61 11.21
N GLY A 50 3.16 -21.73 10.37
CA GLY A 50 1.86 -22.29 10.79
C GLY A 50 1.01 -21.37 11.67
N ALA A 51 1.24 -20.06 11.61
CA ALA A 51 0.42 -19.06 12.31
C ALA A 51 -0.76 -18.59 11.45
N ASN A 52 -1.87 -18.24 12.10
CA ASN A 52 -3.02 -17.64 11.41
C ASN A 52 -2.82 -16.13 11.23
N TYR A 53 -2.65 -15.70 9.97
CA TYR A 53 -2.46 -14.29 9.64
C TYR A 53 -3.59 -13.38 10.15
N GLU A 54 -4.86 -13.80 10.13
CA GLU A 54 -5.96 -12.97 10.62
C GLU A 54 -5.86 -12.67 12.11
N HIS A 55 -5.31 -13.60 12.90
CA HIS A 55 -5.04 -13.35 14.32
C HIS A 55 -3.87 -12.38 14.49
N VAL A 56 -2.81 -12.51 13.68
CA VAL A 56 -1.67 -11.59 13.67
C VAL A 56 -2.12 -10.17 13.29
N ARG A 57 -2.90 -10.05 12.20
CA ARG A 57 -3.47 -8.80 11.69
C ARG A 57 -4.31 -8.10 12.76
N LYS A 58 -5.26 -8.80 13.37
CA LYS A 58 -6.10 -8.24 14.46
C LYS A 58 -5.28 -7.85 15.68
N GLY A 59 -4.28 -8.66 16.06
CA GLY A 59 -3.36 -8.35 17.14
C GLY A 59 -2.58 -7.05 16.88
N MET A 60 -2.01 -6.91 15.69
CA MET A 60 -1.30 -5.69 15.28
C MET A 60 -2.24 -4.48 15.18
N ALA A 61 -3.41 -4.64 14.58
CA ALA A 61 -4.40 -3.59 14.40
C ALA A 61 -4.93 -3.03 15.73
N SER A 62 -4.87 -3.81 16.81
CA SER A 62 -5.26 -3.36 18.16
C SER A 62 -4.34 -2.27 18.72
N ASP A 63 -3.10 -2.17 18.22
CA ASP A 63 -2.22 -1.05 18.51
C ASP A 63 -2.65 0.17 17.68
N GLN A 64 -3.15 1.20 18.37
CA GLN A 64 -3.65 2.43 17.76
C GLN A 64 -2.61 3.18 16.91
N ARG A 65 -1.31 2.97 17.16
CA ARG A 65 -0.23 3.58 16.36
C ARG A 65 -0.10 2.94 14.99
N ILE A 66 -0.49 1.67 14.86
CA ILE A 66 -0.50 0.93 13.60
C ILE A 66 -1.86 1.12 12.90
N GLY A 67 -2.95 0.87 13.65
CA GLY A 67 -4.31 0.89 13.15
C GLY A 67 -4.64 -0.22 12.14
N ASP A 68 -5.93 -0.43 11.90
CA ASP A 68 -6.45 -1.54 11.08
C ASP A 68 -6.30 -1.32 9.55
N SER A 69 -6.10 -0.07 9.13
CA SER A 69 -6.06 0.29 7.70
C SER A 69 -4.88 -0.34 6.97
N HIS A 70 -5.10 -0.81 5.73
CA HIS A 70 -4.05 -1.33 4.83
C HIS A 70 -3.26 -2.53 5.37
N LEU A 71 -3.86 -3.31 6.29
CA LEU A 71 -3.30 -4.58 6.76
C LEU A 71 -3.97 -5.81 6.11
N ASP A 72 -4.99 -5.62 5.30
CA ASP A 72 -5.62 -6.71 4.55
C ASP A 72 -4.73 -7.09 3.35
N VAL A 73 -4.48 -8.40 3.21
CA VAL A 73 -3.58 -8.93 2.17
C VAL A 73 -4.25 -9.18 0.84
N ASN A 74 -5.58 -9.34 0.85
CA ASN A 74 -6.40 -9.55 -0.34
C ASN A 74 -7.12 -8.25 -0.68
N HIS A 75 -6.84 -7.70 -1.86
CA HIS A 75 -7.48 -6.50 -2.38
C HIS A 75 -8.02 -6.79 -3.78
N GLY A 76 -9.34 -6.71 -3.98
CA GLY A 76 -9.94 -6.89 -5.31
C GLY A 76 -9.65 -8.25 -5.96
N GLY A 77 -9.38 -9.30 -5.16
CA GLY A 77 -9.11 -10.66 -5.65
C GLY A 77 -7.64 -11.00 -5.91
N TYR A 78 -6.70 -10.08 -5.65
CA TYR A 78 -5.26 -10.32 -5.74
C TYR A 78 -4.53 -9.85 -4.47
N ARG A 79 -3.24 -10.21 -4.37
CA ARG A 79 -2.33 -9.79 -3.31
C ARG A 79 -1.30 -8.79 -3.83
N GLY A 80 -0.96 -7.79 -3.01
CA GLY A 80 -0.07 -6.69 -3.38
C GLY A 80 -0.80 -5.36 -3.47
N PHE A 81 -0.05 -4.27 -3.52
CA PHE A 81 -0.63 -2.96 -3.77
C PHE A 81 -0.88 -2.77 -5.26
N GLY A 82 -1.94 -2.04 -5.57
CA GLY A 82 -2.32 -1.65 -6.92
C GLY A 82 -3.28 -0.45 -6.88
N GLY A 83 -4.21 -0.41 -7.82
CA GLY A 83 -5.07 0.75 -8.07
C GLY A 83 -4.30 1.88 -8.73
N TYR A 84 -5.00 2.96 -9.08
CA TYR A 84 -4.41 4.07 -9.82
C TYR A 84 -3.35 4.87 -9.02
N CYS A 85 -3.54 4.98 -7.70
CA CYS A 85 -2.78 5.92 -6.88
C CYS A 85 -1.43 5.36 -6.39
N PHE A 86 -1.40 4.14 -5.83
CA PHE A 86 -0.19 3.63 -5.16
C PHE A 86 0.98 3.39 -6.11
N PRO A 87 0.82 2.67 -7.25
CA PRO A 87 1.92 2.46 -8.18
C PRO A 87 2.45 3.76 -8.75
N LYS A 88 1.54 4.65 -9.20
CA LYS A 88 1.90 5.95 -9.78
C LYS A 88 2.68 6.83 -8.80
N ASP A 89 2.15 7.03 -7.60
CA ASP A 89 2.75 7.94 -6.63
C ASP A 89 4.06 7.36 -6.06
N THR A 90 4.16 6.03 -5.92
CA THR A 90 5.41 5.37 -5.50
C THR A 90 6.50 5.49 -6.56
N ALA A 91 6.17 5.23 -7.83
CA ALA A 91 7.12 5.38 -8.93
C ALA A 91 7.60 6.83 -9.08
N ALA A 92 6.69 7.80 -8.95
CA ALA A 92 7.02 9.22 -8.97
C ALA A 92 7.97 9.60 -7.82
N PHE A 93 7.68 9.14 -6.60
CA PHE A 93 8.50 9.43 -5.43
C PHE A 93 9.89 8.78 -5.52
N MET A 94 9.98 7.55 -6.06
CA MET A 94 11.25 6.87 -6.36
C MET A 94 12.11 7.65 -7.34
N ALA A 95 11.51 8.14 -8.44
CA ALA A 95 12.21 8.94 -9.44
C ALA A 95 12.68 10.27 -8.84
N PHE A 96 11.84 10.91 -8.03
CA PHE A 96 12.17 12.17 -7.36
C PHE A 96 13.34 12.00 -6.37
N ALA A 97 13.36 10.94 -5.57
CA ALA A 97 14.48 10.63 -4.68
C ALA A 97 15.81 10.49 -5.44
N LYS A 98 15.80 9.75 -6.56
CA LYS A 98 16.97 9.56 -7.42
C LYS A 98 17.45 10.88 -8.05
N GLN A 99 16.53 11.71 -8.53
CA GLN A 99 16.86 13.02 -9.12
C GLN A 99 17.52 13.97 -8.11
N ASN A 100 17.18 13.86 -6.82
CA ASN A 100 17.75 14.67 -5.75
C ASN A 100 18.98 14.03 -5.07
N GLY A 101 19.50 12.92 -5.60
CA GLY A 101 20.68 12.25 -5.05
C GLY A 101 20.46 11.51 -3.73
N LEU A 102 19.20 11.27 -3.34
CA LEU A 102 18.83 10.50 -2.14
C LEU A 102 18.80 9.01 -2.47
N ASN A 103 19.99 8.43 -2.65
CA ASN A 103 20.15 7.06 -3.12
C ASN A 103 19.63 6.01 -2.11
N ASP A 104 19.79 6.26 -0.82
CA ASP A 104 19.27 5.40 0.25
C ASP A 104 17.74 5.32 0.25
N VAL A 105 17.06 6.46 0.07
CA VAL A 105 15.60 6.53 -0.08
C VAL A 105 15.17 5.80 -1.36
N HIS A 106 15.88 6.01 -2.47
CA HIS A 106 15.59 5.34 -3.73
C HIS A 106 15.73 3.81 -3.61
N GLU A 107 16.77 3.32 -2.93
CA GLU A 107 17.00 1.90 -2.69
C GLU A 107 15.91 1.27 -1.83
N LEU A 108 15.51 1.93 -0.75
CA LEU A 108 14.40 1.49 0.12
C LEU A 108 13.11 1.27 -0.69
N LEU A 109 12.74 2.26 -1.50
CA LEU A 109 11.53 2.21 -2.31
C LEU A 109 11.65 1.21 -3.47
N THR A 110 12.85 1.03 -4.01
CA THR A 110 13.11 0.02 -5.04
C THR A 110 12.93 -1.40 -4.50
N ALA A 111 13.40 -1.67 -3.28
CA ALA A 111 13.20 -2.97 -2.64
C ALA A 111 11.70 -3.24 -2.40
N ALA A 112 10.96 -2.22 -1.98
CA ALA A 112 9.52 -2.29 -1.84
C ALA A 112 8.78 -2.57 -3.15
N TRP A 113 9.15 -1.85 -4.21
CA TRP A 113 8.59 -2.03 -5.54
C TRP A 113 8.80 -3.45 -6.05
N LYS A 114 10.04 -3.95 -5.97
CA LYS A 114 10.40 -5.32 -6.38
C LYS A 114 9.64 -6.38 -5.59
N PHE A 115 9.43 -6.17 -4.29
CA PHE A 115 8.63 -7.10 -3.48
C PHE A 115 7.19 -7.20 -4.02
N ASN A 116 6.59 -6.07 -4.39
CA ASN A 116 5.24 -6.05 -4.96
C ASN A 116 5.19 -6.68 -6.36
N GLU A 117 6.14 -6.36 -7.23
CA GLU A 117 6.25 -6.98 -8.57
C GLU A 117 6.33 -8.49 -8.48
N ASN A 118 7.18 -9.03 -7.59
CA ASN A 118 7.32 -10.46 -7.40
C ASN A 118 6.00 -11.09 -6.91
N LEU A 119 5.32 -10.44 -5.96
CA LEU A 119 4.04 -10.91 -5.44
C LEU A 119 2.94 -10.92 -6.51
N LEU A 120 2.89 -9.92 -7.38
CA LEU A 120 1.96 -9.88 -8.52
C LEU A 120 2.32 -10.94 -9.57
N ALA A 121 3.61 -11.11 -9.87
CA ALA A 121 4.08 -12.10 -10.83
C ALA A 121 3.77 -13.55 -10.40
N GLU A 122 3.84 -13.85 -9.10
CA GLU A 122 3.39 -15.15 -8.52
C GLU A 122 1.91 -15.44 -8.84
N GLN A 123 1.10 -14.41 -9.12
CA GLN A 123 -0.31 -14.50 -9.48
C GLN A 123 -0.57 -14.32 -10.98
N GLY A 124 0.48 -14.16 -11.79
CA GLY A 124 0.38 -13.91 -13.23
C GLY A 124 -0.10 -12.50 -13.59
N LEU A 125 0.15 -11.52 -12.71
CA LEU A 125 -0.23 -10.11 -12.87
C LEU A 125 1.01 -9.22 -12.97
N THR A 126 0.88 -8.09 -13.66
CA THR A 126 1.86 -7.00 -13.60
C THR A 126 1.32 -5.79 -12.82
N VAL A 127 2.19 -4.81 -12.56
CA VAL A 127 1.78 -3.56 -11.92
C VAL A 127 0.78 -2.81 -12.81
N GLU A 128 0.97 -2.84 -14.13
CA GLU A 128 0.08 -2.23 -15.11
C GLU A 128 -1.30 -2.88 -15.08
N ASP A 129 -1.38 -4.22 -15.02
CA ASP A 129 -2.65 -4.94 -14.90
C ASP A 129 -3.45 -4.41 -13.70
N VAL A 130 -2.81 -4.17 -12.55
CA VAL A 130 -3.50 -3.74 -11.33
C VAL A 130 -3.63 -2.22 -11.19
N SER A 131 -3.10 -1.42 -12.13
CA SER A 131 -3.08 0.06 -12.07
C SER A 131 -4.29 0.73 -12.72
N HIS A 132 -5.47 0.13 -12.59
CA HIS A 132 -6.72 0.65 -13.13
C HIS A 132 -7.68 1.16 -12.04
N HIS A 133 -8.79 1.77 -12.44
CA HIS A 133 -9.85 2.14 -11.50
C HIS A 133 -10.47 0.88 -10.87
N ILE A 134 -10.86 0.97 -9.59
CA ILE A 134 -11.36 -0.18 -8.81
C ILE A 134 -12.58 -0.85 -9.49
N SER A 135 -13.37 -0.12 -10.28
CA SER A 135 -14.49 -0.66 -11.07
C SER A 135 -14.05 -1.70 -12.11
N ASP A 136 -12.80 -1.65 -12.57
CA ASP A 136 -12.27 -2.50 -13.64
C ASP A 136 -11.50 -3.71 -13.07
N LEU A 137 -11.25 -3.74 -11.76
CA LEU A 137 -10.52 -4.82 -11.09
C LEU A 137 -11.34 -6.13 -11.03
N GLU A 138 -12.67 -6.07 -11.13
CA GLU A 138 -13.54 -7.26 -11.20
C GLU A 138 -13.28 -8.13 -12.45
N LEU A 139 -12.64 -7.58 -13.48
CA LEU A 139 -12.24 -8.32 -14.69
C LEU A 139 -10.95 -9.11 -14.51
N ILE A 140 -10.07 -8.68 -13.61
CA ILE A 140 -8.77 -9.32 -13.35
C ILE A 140 -8.94 -10.59 -12.52
N ALA A 141 -9.90 -10.59 -11.58
CA ALA A 141 -10.28 -11.77 -10.80
C ALA A 141 -10.83 -12.95 -11.65
N LYS A 142 -11.10 -12.73 -12.95
CA LYS A 142 -11.55 -13.75 -13.90
C LYS A 142 -10.41 -14.39 -14.72
N LYS A 143 -9.17 -13.90 -14.63
CA LYS A 143 -8.02 -14.58 -15.26
C LYS A 143 -7.76 -15.90 -14.51
N PRO A 144 -7.63 -17.04 -15.21
CA PRO A 144 -7.36 -18.33 -14.57
C PRO A 144 -6.01 -18.26 -13.84
N ARG A 145 -6.01 -18.60 -12.55
CA ARG A 145 -4.77 -18.71 -11.76
C ARG A 145 -3.88 -19.80 -12.36
N PRO A 146 -2.56 -19.58 -12.51
CA PRO A 146 -1.66 -20.64 -12.96
C PRO A 146 -1.72 -21.82 -11.97
N LYS A 147 -1.74 -23.04 -12.51
CA LYS A 147 -1.75 -24.30 -11.75
C LYS A 147 -0.41 -24.57 -11.08
#